data_AF-A0A7W9J1Q6-F1
#
_entry.id   AF-A0A7W9J1Q6-F1
#
_cell.length_a   1.000
_cell.length_b   1.000
_cell.length_c   1.000
_cell.angle_alpha   90.00
_cell.angle_beta   90.00
_cell.angle_gamma   90.00
#
_symmetry.space_group_name_H-M   'P 1'
#
loop_
_entity.id
_entity.type
_entity.pdbx_description
1 polymer ?
#
loop_
_entity_poly.entity_id
_entity_poly.type
_entity_poly.pdbx_seq_one_letter_code
_entity_poly.pdbx_strand_id
1 'polypeptide(L)'
;MIEFEGWPKTPRLFRDVSITEKIDGTNAAVIIREFSFGELADYAGPEVHVLGPVGECEVPEKEYLVGAQSRKRLITPGKTTDNAGFAGWVYDNAVYLVDILGTGRHFGEWWGSGIQRNYGLTEGEKRFSLFNTHRYRPLLTAAVSDIDGYEILPELDVVPELYIGPFSTDIVYMVLEDLQETGSHAAPGFMKPEGVIVHHSAAGQVFKALLENDHLPKGVAA
;
A
#
# COMPACT_ATOMS: atom_id res chain seq x y z
N MET A 1 -1.08 -44.26 -5.93
CA MET A 1 -1.45 -43.97 -7.34
C MET A 1 -0.75 -42.67 -7.72
N ILE A 2 -0.32 -42.52 -8.97
CA ILE A 2 0.24 -41.24 -9.46
C ILE A 2 -0.95 -40.36 -9.83
N GLU A 3 -1.02 -39.15 -9.28
CA GLU A 3 -2.06 -38.17 -9.61
C GLU A 3 -1.66 -37.40 -10.87
N PHE A 4 -2.65 -37.11 -11.73
CA PHE A 4 -2.44 -36.26 -12.89
C PHE A 4 -2.32 -34.80 -12.44
N GLU A 5 -1.24 -34.14 -12.85
CA GLU A 5 -1.05 -32.70 -12.69
C GLU A 5 -0.92 -32.06 -14.08
N GLY A 6 -1.85 -31.17 -14.41
CA GLY A 6 -1.86 -30.48 -15.70
C GLY A 6 -0.95 -29.25 -15.72
N TRP A 7 -0.31 -28.99 -16.86
CA TRP A 7 0.47 -27.77 -17.07
C TRP A 7 -0.44 -26.52 -16.98
N PRO A 8 -0.05 -25.46 -16.25
CA PRO A 8 -0.87 -24.25 -16.12
C PRO A 8 -1.01 -23.51 -17.45
N LYS A 9 -2.04 -22.66 -17.55
CA LYS A 9 -2.23 -21.81 -18.73
C LYS A 9 -1.06 -20.83 -18.87
N THR A 10 -0.53 -20.69 -20.08
CA THR A 10 0.56 -19.74 -20.40
C THR A 10 -0.02 -18.36 -20.74
N PRO A 11 0.28 -17.31 -19.94
CA PRO A 11 -0.14 -15.94 -20.26
C PRO A 11 0.55 -15.38 -21.50
N ARG A 12 -0.09 -14.41 -22.17
CA ARG A 12 0.50 -13.70 -23.31
C ARG A 12 1.38 -12.55 -22.81
N LEU A 13 2.63 -12.48 -23.27
CA LEU A 13 3.63 -11.50 -22.82
C LEU A 13 3.34 -10.05 -23.25
N PHE A 14 2.82 -9.82 -24.45
CA PHE A 14 2.56 -8.45 -24.95
C PHE A 14 1.16 -7.96 -24.55
N ARG A 15 0.85 -8.07 -23.25
CA ARG A 15 -0.35 -7.49 -22.65
C ARG A 15 0.03 -6.29 -21.81
N ASP A 16 -0.96 -5.51 -21.41
CA ASP A 16 -0.69 -4.27 -20.70
C ASP A 16 -0.06 -4.54 -19.34
N VAL A 17 0.86 -3.65 -18.97
CA VAL A 17 1.47 -3.55 -17.66
C VAL A 17 1.10 -2.22 -17.03
N SER A 18 1.12 -2.20 -15.69
CA SER A 18 1.24 -0.97 -14.91
C SER A 18 2.63 -0.97 -14.28
N ILE A 19 3.35 0.13 -14.46
CA ILE A 19 4.67 0.36 -13.88
C ILE A 19 4.53 1.45 -12.83
N THR A 20 4.89 1.13 -11.59
CA THR A 20 4.88 2.07 -10.47
C THR A 20 6.28 2.23 -9.90
N GLU A 21 6.55 3.35 -9.26
CA GLU A 21 7.79 3.50 -8.49
C GLU A 21 7.85 2.42 -7.40
N LYS A 22 9.00 1.77 -7.26
CA LYS A 22 9.29 0.90 -6.13
C LYS A 22 9.82 1.75 -4.99
N ILE A 23 9.03 1.81 -3.92
CA ILE A 23 9.42 2.49 -2.69
C ILE A 23 10.14 1.51 -1.76
N ASP A 24 11.29 1.93 -1.25
CA ASP A 24 12.11 1.18 -0.30
C ASP A 24 11.71 1.54 1.13
N GLY A 25 10.71 0.83 1.65
CA GLY A 25 10.22 1.02 3.00
C GLY A 25 10.06 -0.32 3.71
N THR A 26 8.92 -0.49 4.35
CA THR A 26 8.50 -1.76 4.93
C THR A 26 7.08 -2.08 4.49
N ASN A 27 6.90 -3.28 3.95
CA ASN A 27 5.59 -3.74 3.52
C ASN A 27 4.62 -3.81 4.72
N ALA A 28 3.46 -3.19 4.53
CA ALA A 28 2.43 -3.09 5.54
C ALA A 28 1.03 -3.23 4.94
N ALA A 29 0.04 -3.50 5.78
CA ALA A 29 -1.36 -3.39 5.38
C ALA A 29 -2.27 -2.94 6.52
N VAL A 30 -3.27 -2.14 6.17
CA VAL A 30 -4.44 -1.84 6.99
C VAL A 30 -5.47 -2.96 6.77
N ILE A 31 -6.08 -3.45 7.85
CA ILE A 31 -7.11 -4.48 7.83
C ILE A 31 -8.37 -3.87 8.43
N ILE A 32 -9.46 -3.84 7.67
CA ILE A 32 -10.77 -3.35 8.11
C ILE A 32 -11.75 -4.49 7.96
N ARG A 33 -12.36 -4.90 9.07
CA ARG A 33 -13.41 -5.93 9.10
C ARG A 33 -14.71 -5.30 9.54
N GLU A 34 -15.75 -5.51 8.76
CA GLU A 34 -17.12 -5.07 9.07
C GLU A 34 -17.88 -6.12 9.86
N PHE A 35 -18.72 -5.64 10.77
CA PHE A 35 -19.66 -6.37 11.58
C PHE A 35 -21.00 -5.61 11.62
N SER A 36 -22.07 -6.33 11.90
CA SER A 36 -23.36 -5.74 12.23
C SER A 36 -23.28 -5.09 13.60
N PHE A 37 -23.95 -3.96 13.79
CA PHE A 37 -23.92 -3.26 15.07
C PHE A 37 -24.36 -4.17 16.23
N GLY A 38 -23.52 -4.23 17.27
CA GLY A 38 -23.74 -5.02 18.49
C GLY A 38 -23.04 -6.38 18.50
N GLU A 39 -22.47 -6.85 17.38
CA GLU A 39 -21.69 -8.10 17.34
C GLU A 39 -20.36 -8.01 18.10
N LEU A 40 -19.83 -6.80 18.30
CA LEU A 40 -18.58 -6.50 19.00
C LEU A 40 -18.79 -6.01 20.44
N ALA A 41 -19.99 -6.13 21.01
CA ALA A 41 -20.30 -5.60 22.34
C ALA A 41 -19.32 -6.06 23.46
N ASP A 42 -18.82 -7.30 23.35
CA ASP A 42 -17.86 -7.89 24.30
C ASP A 42 -16.43 -7.98 23.74
N TYR A 43 -16.13 -7.27 22.64
CA TYR A 43 -14.82 -7.32 22.01
C TYR A 43 -13.75 -6.61 22.85
N ALA A 44 -12.67 -7.32 23.17
CA ALA A 44 -11.54 -6.80 23.95
C ALA A 44 -10.18 -7.07 23.28
N GLY A 45 -10.17 -7.16 21.93
CA GLY A 45 -8.94 -7.36 21.17
C GLY A 45 -8.13 -6.07 20.95
N PRO A 46 -6.92 -6.19 20.37
CA PRO A 46 -6.02 -5.05 20.17
C PRO A 46 -6.38 -4.14 18.97
N GLU A 47 -7.30 -4.56 18.11
CA GLU A 47 -7.83 -3.80 16.99
C GLU A 47 -8.71 -2.63 17.46
N VAL A 48 -8.74 -1.55 16.70
CA VAL A 48 -9.59 -0.40 16.99
C VAL A 48 -11.02 -0.70 16.59
N HIS A 49 -11.95 -0.57 17.54
CA HIS A 49 -13.38 -0.60 17.27
C HIS A 49 -13.85 0.76 16.78
N VAL A 50 -14.43 0.79 15.58
CA VAL A 50 -14.97 1.99 14.93
C VAL A 50 -16.45 1.78 14.69
N LEU A 51 -17.29 2.70 15.15
CA LEU A 51 -18.72 2.69 14.83
C LEU A 51 -18.94 3.20 13.41
N GLY A 52 -19.86 2.57 12.67
CA GLY A 52 -20.27 3.05 11.36
C GLY A 52 -21.15 4.31 11.44
N PRO A 53 -21.51 4.87 10.26
CA PRO A 53 -22.38 6.02 10.20
C PRO A 53 -23.73 5.71 10.84
N VAL A 54 -24.27 6.72 11.53
CA VAL A 54 -25.57 6.64 12.21
C VAL A 54 -26.67 6.96 11.20
N GLY A 55 -27.61 6.03 11.03
CA GLY A 55 -28.78 6.23 10.18
C GLY A 55 -29.90 7.01 10.88
N GLU A 56 -31.08 7.04 10.26
CA GLU A 56 -32.26 7.76 10.79
C GLU A 56 -32.72 7.30 12.18
N CYS A 57 -32.36 6.08 12.59
CA CYS A 57 -32.74 5.49 13.88
C CYS A 57 -31.79 5.86 15.05
N GLU A 58 -30.88 6.82 14.86
CA GLU A 58 -29.85 7.24 15.85
C GLU A 58 -28.91 6.12 16.34
N VAL A 59 -28.92 4.97 15.66
CA VAL A 59 -28.00 3.85 15.89
C VAL A 59 -27.23 3.52 14.62
N PRO A 60 -25.94 3.16 14.70
CA PRO A 60 -25.21 2.60 13.57
C PRO A 60 -25.85 1.29 13.11
N GLU A 61 -25.82 1.04 11.81
CA GLU A 61 -26.15 -0.30 11.28
C GLU A 61 -24.94 -1.25 11.34
N LYS A 62 -23.73 -0.67 11.34
CA LYS A 62 -22.46 -1.36 11.19
C LYS A 62 -21.44 -0.88 12.20
N GLU A 63 -20.46 -1.74 12.46
CA GLU A 63 -19.26 -1.44 13.23
C GLU A 63 -18.07 -2.19 12.63
N TYR A 64 -16.86 -1.72 12.95
CA TYR A 64 -15.64 -2.17 12.30
C TYR A 64 -14.53 -2.46 13.29
N LEU A 65 -13.69 -3.43 12.96
CA LEU A 65 -12.38 -3.63 13.58
C LEU A 65 -11.28 -3.21 12.61
N VAL A 66 -10.40 -2.32 13.06
CA VAL A 66 -9.27 -1.81 12.29
C VAL A 66 -7.97 -2.30 12.92
N GLY A 67 -7.16 -2.99 12.13
CA GLY A 67 -5.88 -3.54 12.56
C GLY A 67 -4.77 -3.32 11.55
N ALA A 68 -3.54 -3.57 11.98
CA ALA A 68 -2.34 -3.42 11.17
C ALA A 68 -1.59 -4.74 11.02
N GLN A 69 -0.92 -4.92 9.87
CA GLN A 69 0.01 -6.01 9.66
C GLN A 69 1.30 -5.56 8.97
N SER A 70 2.38 -6.25 9.27
CA SER A 70 3.59 -6.29 8.45
C SER A 70 3.47 -7.38 7.38
N ARG A 71 4.51 -7.55 6.56
CA ARG A 71 4.63 -8.70 5.64
C ARG A 71 4.46 -10.07 6.31
N LYS A 72 4.87 -10.22 7.58
CA LYS A 72 5.03 -11.53 8.22
C LYS A 72 4.00 -11.83 9.31
N ARG A 73 3.31 -10.81 9.84
CA ARG A 73 2.45 -10.94 11.03
C ARG A 73 1.57 -9.71 11.24
N LEU A 74 0.50 -9.91 12.01
CA LEU A 74 -0.24 -8.81 12.65
C LEU A 74 0.68 -8.04 13.62
N ILE A 75 0.42 -6.75 13.76
CA ILE A 75 1.18 -5.84 14.62
C ILE A 75 0.21 -4.92 15.36
N THR A 76 0.56 -4.58 16.59
CA THR A 76 -0.22 -3.68 17.45
C THR A 76 0.62 -2.48 17.86
N PRO A 77 0.00 -1.33 18.20
CA PRO A 77 0.71 -0.18 18.72
C PRO A 77 1.61 -0.51 19.91
N GLY A 78 2.71 0.24 20.05
CA GLY A 78 3.62 0.15 21.19
C GLY A 78 4.94 -0.55 20.88
N LYS A 79 5.76 -0.75 21.91
CA LYS A 79 7.20 -1.05 21.74
C LYS A 79 7.51 -2.48 21.28
N THR A 80 6.55 -3.39 21.33
CA THR A 80 6.80 -4.84 21.20
C THR A 80 6.63 -5.33 19.77
N THR A 81 5.52 -5.00 19.12
CA THR A 81 5.19 -5.54 17.79
C THR A 81 5.11 -4.50 16.70
N ASP A 82 5.04 -3.21 17.03
CA ASP A 82 4.90 -2.13 16.05
C ASP A 82 6.07 -2.14 15.05
N ASN A 83 5.77 -1.78 13.81
CA ASN A 83 6.70 -1.75 12.70
C ASN A 83 6.95 -0.30 12.30
N ALA A 84 7.93 0.33 12.94
CA ALA A 84 8.29 1.73 12.72
C ALA A 84 7.11 2.72 12.87
N GLY A 85 6.22 2.46 13.84
CA GLY A 85 5.09 3.33 14.15
C GLY A 85 3.87 3.16 13.25
N PHE A 86 3.90 2.20 12.31
CA PHE A 86 2.75 1.95 11.43
C PHE A 86 1.50 1.52 12.20
N ALA A 87 1.65 0.65 13.20
CA ALA A 87 0.48 0.19 13.96
C ALA A 87 -0.14 1.33 14.78
N GLY A 88 0.70 2.18 15.39
CA GLY A 88 0.25 3.43 16.01
C GLY A 88 -0.47 4.35 15.03
N TRP A 89 0.11 4.59 13.85
CA TRP A 89 -0.53 5.43 12.82
C TRP A 89 -1.90 4.88 12.37
N VAL A 90 -2.03 3.56 12.19
CA VAL A 90 -3.33 2.94 11.88
C VAL A 90 -4.34 3.12 13.02
N TYR A 91 -3.87 2.99 14.27
CA TYR A 91 -4.72 3.17 15.45
C TYR A 91 -5.28 4.59 15.52
N ASP A 92 -4.41 5.59 15.37
CA ASP A 92 -4.77 7.01 15.50
C ASP A 92 -5.70 7.49 14.36
N ASN A 93 -5.65 6.83 13.20
CA ASN A 93 -6.39 7.23 12.00
C ASN A 93 -7.54 6.27 11.62
N ALA A 94 -7.90 5.34 12.51
CA ALA A 94 -8.81 4.23 12.21
C ALA A 94 -10.17 4.67 11.60
N VAL A 95 -10.76 5.76 12.11
CA VAL A 95 -12.04 6.29 11.62
C VAL A 95 -11.93 6.74 10.15
N TYR A 96 -10.93 7.57 9.84
CA TYR A 96 -10.68 8.03 8.47
C TYR A 96 -10.33 6.87 7.54
N LEU A 97 -9.58 5.89 8.02
CA LEU A 97 -9.23 4.71 7.23
C LEU A 97 -10.47 3.89 6.87
N VAL A 98 -11.44 3.73 7.77
CA VAL A 98 -12.72 3.07 7.47
C VAL A 98 -13.48 3.84 6.39
N ASP A 99 -13.58 5.16 6.53
CA ASP A 99 -14.31 6.02 5.60
C ASP A 99 -13.70 6.00 4.18
N ILE A 100 -12.38 6.16 4.09
CA ILE A 100 -11.66 6.26 2.81
C ILE A 100 -11.49 4.89 2.14
N LEU A 101 -11.08 3.87 2.89
CA LEU A 101 -10.64 2.59 2.32
C LEU A 101 -11.77 1.55 2.26
N GLY A 102 -12.73 1.64 3.19
CA GLY A 102 -13.78 0.65 3.38
C GLY A 102 -13.25 -0.72 3.82
N THR A 103 -14.14 -1.71 3.86
CA THR A 103 -13.83 -3.07 4.31
C THR A 103 -12.79 -3.77 3.40
N GLY A 104 -11.83 -4.45 4.03
CA GLY A 104 -10.87 -5.28 3.32
C GLY A 104 -9.47 -5.30 3.94
N ARG A 105 -8.50 -5.75 3.14
CA ARG A 105 -7.08 -5.69 3.46
C ARG A 105 -6.37 -4.84 2.40
N HIS A 106 -5.70 -3.78 2.85
CA HIS A 106 -5.20 -2.70 2.01
C HIS A 106 -3.68 -2.67 2.11
N PHE A 107 -3.01 -3.28 1.13
CA PHE A 107 -1.56 -3.40 1.10
C PHE A 107 -0.90 -2.15 0.51
N GLY A 108 0.21 -1.76 1.13
CA GLY A 108 1.05 -0.67 0.67
C GLY A 108 2.45 -0.76 1.26
N GLU A 109 3.22 0.29 1.03
CA GLU A 109 4.53 0.50 1.62
C GLU A 109 4.43 1.57 2.71
N TRP A 110 4.96 1.27 3.89
CA TRP A 110 5.20 2.26 4.95
C TRP A 110 6.65 2.73 4.86
N TRP A 111 6.88 4.02 4.66
CA TRP A 111 8.20 4.57 4.34
C TRP A 111 8.37 5.99 4.88
N GLY A 112 9.61 6.46 4.91
CA GLY A 112 9.95 7.81 5.40
C GLY A 112 10.95 7.80 6.53
N SER A 113 10.88 8.82 7.39
CA SER A 113 11.88 9.11 8.41
C SER A 113 12.17 7.92 9.32
N GLY A 114 13.41 7.45 9.32
CA GLY A 114 13.86 6.30 10.12
C GLY A 114 13.52 4.92 9.52
N ILE A 115 13.07 4.85 8.26
CA ILE A 115 12.79 3.59 7.54
C ILE A 115 13.64 3.54 6.27
N GLN A 116 14.51 2.52 6.15
CA GLN A 116 15.32 2.22 4.96
C GLN A 116 15.96 3.47 4.32
N ARG A 117 15.64 3.78 3.06
CA ARG A 117 16.19 4.92 2.30
C ARG A 117 15.77 6.29 2.84
N ASN A 118 14.82 6.36 3.78
CA ASN A 118 14.29 7.56 4.43
C ASN A 118 13.58 8.55 3.48
N TYR A 119 14.00 8.62 2.22
CA TYR A 119 13.45 9.48 1.17
C TYR A 119 13.58 10.99 1.47
N GLY A 120 14.50 11.36 2.37
CA GLY A 120 14.72 12.75 2.76
C GLY A 120 13.67 13.30 3.72
N LEU A 121 12.78 12.46 4.25
CA LEU A 121 11.74 12.85 5.21
C LEU A 121 12.33 12.99 6.63
N THR A 122 12.08 14.14 7.25
CA THR A 122 12.64 14.51 8.56
C THR A 122 11.59 14.52 9.65
N GLU A 123 12.02 14.72 10.90
CA GLU A 123 11.12 14.96 12.05
C GLU A 123 10.09 13.85 12.29
N GLY A 124 10.39 12.62 11.86
CA GLY A 124 9.50 11.48 12.04
C GLY A 124 8.40 11.34 10.98
N GLU A 125 8.35 12.22 9.97
CA GLU A 125 7.41 12.15 8.85
C GLU A 125 7.51 10.79 8.15
N LYS A 126 6.36 10.14 7.97
CA LYS A 126 6.22 8.84 7.30
C LYS A 126 4.95 8.85 6.48
N ARG A 127 4.93 8.05 5.42
CA ARG A 127 3.82 7.95 4.47
C ARG A 127 3.49 6.48 4.23
N PHE A 128 2.21 6.23 3.98
CA PHE A 128 1.69 4.94 3.56
C PHE A 128 1.19 5.03 2.12
N SER A 129 1.90 4.36 1.21
CA SER A 129 1.57 4.36 -0.22
C SER A 129 1.00 3.01 -0.64
N LEU A 130 -0.28 2.97 -0.98
CA LEU A 130 -1.02 1.79 -1.42
C LEU A 130 -0.56 1.30 -2.82
N PHE A 131 -0.51 -0.02 -3.04
CA PHE A 131 0.01 -0.59 -4.30
C PHE A 131 -1.00 -0.64 -5.46
N ASN A 132 -2.29 -0.85 -5.17
CA ASN A 132 -3.31 -1.04 -6.21
C ASN A 132 -3.86 0.33 -6.66
N THR A 133 -3.05 1.06 -7.42
CA THR A 133 -3.32 2.44 -7.85
C THR A 133 -4.72 2.59 -8.45
N HIS A 134 -5.11 1.69 -9.36
CA HIS A 134 -6.42 1.71 -10.00
C HIS A 134 -7.59 1.58 -9.02
N ARG A 135 -7.45 0.76 -7.97
CA ARG A 135 -8.47 0.62 -6.93
C ARG A 135 -8.59 1.88 -6.07
N TYR A 136 -7.46 2.47 -5.67
CA TYR A 136 -7.41 3.44 -4.59
C TYR A 136 -7.36 4.90 -5.05
N ARG A 137 -6.81 5.19 -6.23
CA ARG A 137 -6.73 6.57 -6.75
C ARG A 137 -8.10 7.24 -6.82
N PRO A 138 -9.17 6.60 -7.36
CA PRO A 138 -10.49 7.24 -7.38
C PRO A 138 -11.07 7.50 -5.99
N LEU A 139 -10.81 6.60 -5.02
CA LEU A 139 -11.28 6.76 -3.63
C LEU A 139 -10.63 7.96 -2.96
N LEU A 140 -9.31 8.10 -3.10
CA LEU A 140 -8.57 9.23 -2.54
C LEU A 140 -8.97 10.56 -3.20
N THR A 141 -9.20 10.58 -4.51
CA THR A 141 -9.69 11.77 -5.21
C THR A 141 -11.09 12.19 -4.72
N ALA A 142 -12.00 11.24 -4.53
CA ALA A 142 -13.35 11.53 -4.02
C ALA A 142 -13.31 12.06 -2.58
N ALA A 143 -12.49 11.44 -1.73
CA ALA A 143 -12.26 11.91 -0.35
C ALA A 143 -11.87 13.40 -0.33
N VAL A 144 -10.88 13.81 -1.14
CA VAL A 144 -10.43 15.21 -1.17
C VAL A 144 -11.51 16.19 -1.66
N SER A 145 -12.47 15.76 -2.48
CA SER A 145 -13.53 16.64 -2.99
C SER A 145 -14.71 16.86 -2.05
N ASP A 146 -14.91 16.00 -1.05
CA ASP A 146 -16.10 16.01 -0.19
C ASP A 146 -15.93 16.83 1.11
N ILE A 147 -14.73 17.39 1.37
CA ILE A 147 -14.44 18.19 2.58
C ILE A 147 -13.91 19.58 2.19
N ASP A 148 -14.58 20.63 2.67
CA ASP A 148 -14.11 22.02 2.57
C ASP A 148 -12.76 22.18 3.29
N GLY A 149 -11.66 22.07 2.53
CA GLY A 149 -10.35 22.61 2.91
C GLY A 149 -9.43 21.76 3.80
N TYR A 150 -9.62 20.43 3.89
CA TYR A 150 -8.68 19.54 4.58
C TYR A 150 -8.25 18.35 3.70
N GLU A 151 -6.95 18.11 3.61
CA GLU A 151 -6.38 16.85 3.10
C GLU A 151 -6.71 15.73 4.10
N ILE A 152 -7.50 14.74 3.69
CA ILE A 152 -8.02 13.67 4.56
C ILE A 152 -6.92 12.63 4.85
N LEU A 153 -5.86 13.01 5.57
CA LEU A 153 -4.63 12.24 5.83
C LEU A 153 -3.54 12.45 4.75
N PRO A 154 -2.71 13.50 4.87
CA PRO A 154 -1.61 13.74 3.92
C PRO A 154 -0.58 12.61 3.86
N GLU A 155 -0.53 11.74 4.88
CA GLU A 155 0.34 10.57 4.92
C GLU A 155 -0.16 9.39 4.09
N LEU A 156 -1.42 9.39 3.62
CA LEU A 156 -2.02 8.29 2.86
C LEU A 156 -2.11 8.63 1.36
N ASP A 157 -1.42 7.84 0.53
CA ASP A 157 -1.52 7.96 -0.93
C ASP A 157 -1.42 6.57 -1.59
N VAL A 158 -1.30 6.51 -2.91
CA VAL A 158 -0.87 5.34 -3.66
C VAL A 158 0.56 5.54 -4.15
N VAL A 159 1.25 4.45 -4.47
CA VAL A 159 2.55 4.53 -5.16
C VAL A 159 2.42 5.32 -6.47
N PRO A 160 3.43 6.13 -6.87
CA PRO A 160 3.41 6.82 -8.15
C PRO A 160 3.28 5.84 -9.31
N GLU A 161 2.34 6.12 -10.20
CA GLU A 161 2.19 5.38 -11.45
C GLU A 161 2.98 6.10 -12.54
N LEU A 162 3.92 5.38 -13.14
CA LEU A 162 4.88 5.92 -14.10
C LEU A 162 4.50 5.55 -15.54
N TYR A 163 3.79 4.43 -15.72
CA TYR A 163 3.32 3.99 -17.04
C TYR A 163 2.15 3.01 -16.94
N ILE A 164 1.16 3.15 -17.83
CA ILE A 164 0.19 2.11 -18.16
C ILE A 164 0.19 1.90 -19.68
N GLY A 165 0.31 0.65 -20.11
CA GLY A 165 0.19 0.31 -21.52
C GLY A 165 0.89 -1.01 -21.88
N PRO A 166 1.07 -1.31 -23.17
CA PRO A 166 1.66 -2.57 -23.61
C PRO A 166 3.05 -2.84 -23.03
N PHE A 167 3.30 -4.08 -22.60
CA PHE A 167 4.63 -4.47 -22.16
C PHE A 167 5.67 -4.39 -23.30
N SER A 168 6.77 -3.72 -23.01
CA SER A 168 8.05 -3.84 -23.72
C SER A 168 9.17 -3.69 -22.70
N THR A 169 10.28 -4.42 -22.90
CA THR A 169 11.50 -4.22 -22.11
C THR A 169 12.03 -2.80 -22.27
N ASP A 170 11.89 -2.20 -23.45
CA ASP A 170 12.37 -0.85 -23.73
C ASP A 170 11.65 0.18 -22.86
N ILE A 171 10.34 0.02 -22.65
CA ILE A 171 9.56 0.90 -21.77
C ILE A 171 10.01 0.77 -20.31
N VAL A 172 10.32 -0.43 -19.84
CA VAL A 172 10.84 -0.62 -18.48
C VAL A 172 12.18 0.10 -18.30
N TYR A 173 13.08 -0.01 -19.27
CA TYR A 173 14.37 0.71 -19.24
C TYR A 173 14.18 2.23 -19.30
N MET A 174 13.32 2.72 -20.18
CA MET A 174 13.02 4.15 -20.27
C MET A 174 12.47 4.72 -18.96
N VAL A 175 11.57 4.02 -18.28
CA VAL A 175 11.03 4.46 -16.99
C VAL A 175 12.10 4.42 -15.90
N LEU A 176 12.99 3.42 -15.91
CA LEU A 176 14.12 3.38 -14.97
C LEU A 176 15.10 4.54 -15.22
N GLU A 177 15.46 4.81 -16.47
CA GLU A 177 16.33 5.94 -16.84
C GLU A 177 15.71 7.27 -16.39
N ASP A 178 14.41 7.48 -16.61
CA ASP A 178 13.69 8.68 -16.14
C ASP A 178 13.76 8.83 -14.62
N LEU A 179 13.52 7.76 -13.84
CA LEU A 179 13.70 7.78 -12.39
C LEU A 179 15.15 8.08 -11.97
N GLN A 180 16.13 7.57 -12.70
CA GLN A 180 17.54 7.82 -12.41
C GLN A 180 17.91 9.29 -12.63
N GLU A 181 17.36 9.91 -13.67
CA GLU A 181 17.64 11.30 -14.06
C GLU A 181 16.85 12.31 -13.22
N THR A 182 15.60 12.00 -12.88
CA THR A 182 14.66 12.94 -12.24
C THR A 182 14.46 12.69 -10.75
N GLY A 183 14.82 11.50 -10.26
CA GLY A 183 14.65 11.09 -8.86
C GLY A 183 13.29 10.48 -8.58
N SER A 184 12.97 10.36 -7.29
CA SER A 184 11.70 9.80 -6.81
C SER A 184 10.52 10.72 -7.14
N HIS A 185 9.47 10.15 -7.73
CA HIS A 185 8.17 10.80 -7.89
C HIS A 185 7.39 10.80 -6.56
N ALA A 186 7.62 9.79 -5.72
CA ALA A 186 7.02 9.71 -4.38
C ALA A 186 7.56 10.78 -3.43
N ALA A 187 8.85 11.12 -3.55
CA ALA A 187 9.54 12.12 -2.75
C ALA A 187 10.34 13.08 -3.63
N PRO A 188 9.72 14.19 -4.09
CA PRO A 188 10.38 15.16 -4.96
C PRO A 188 11.72 15.65 -4.40
N GLY A 189 12.76 15.61 -5.24
CA GLY A 189 14.13 15.98 -4.87
C GLY A 189 14.98 14.85 -4.29
N PHE A 190 14.42 13.66 -4.04
CA PHE A 190 15.18 12.49 -3.61
C PHE A 190 15.77 11.73 -4.80
N MET A 191 17.07 11.91 -5.04
CA MET A 191 17.78 11.42 -6.25
C MET A 191 18.29 9.98 -6.16
N LYS A 192 17.74 9.15 -5.26
CA LYS A 192 18.16 7.74 -5.09
C LYS A 192 16.97 6.78 -5.02
N PRO A 193 16.00 6.83 -5.96
CA PRO A 193 14.89 5.89 -5.99
C PRO A 193 15.39 4.44 -6.09
N GLU A 194 14.58 3.47 -5.66
CA GLU A 194 15.01 2.06 -5.64
C GLU A 194 14.89 1.40 -7.02
N GLY A 195 13.84 1.74 -7.76
CA GLY A 195 13.52 1.17 -9.07
C GLY A 195 12.01 1.17 -9.31
N VAL A 196 11.52 0.14 -10.00
CA VAL A 196 10.11 0.02 -10.40
C VAL A 196 9.50 -1.34 -10.03
N ILE A 197 8.18 -1.35 -9.87
CA ILE A 197 7.35 -2.55 -9.87
C ILE A 197 6.59 -2.61 -11.19
N VAL A 198 6.64 -3.77 -11.87
CA VAL A 198 5.91 -4.04 -13.11
C VAL A 198 4.85 -5.08 -12.83
N HIS A 199 3.58 -4.67 -12.83
CA HIS A 199 2.44 -5.58 -12.76
C HIS A 199 2.00 -5.95 -14.17
N HIS A 200 2.02 -7.24 -14.50
CA HIS A 200 1.60 -7.75 -15.81
C HIS A 200 0.17 -8.28 -15.77
N SER A 201 -0.77 -7.56 -16.39
CA SER A 201 -2.22 -7.79 -16.30
C SER A 201 -2.66 -9.21 -16.61
N ALA A 202 -2.15 -9.81 -17.69
CA ALA A 202 -2.58 -11.15 -18.09
C ALA A 202 -1.92 -12.29 -17.29
N ALA A 203 -0.80 -12.02 -16.61
CA ALA A 203 -0.12 -13.01 -15.77
C ALA A 203 -0.58 -12.91 -14.31
N GLY A 204 -1.15 -11.76 -13.91
CA GLY A 204 -1.47 -11.49 -12.50
C GLY A 204 -0.23 -11.48 -11.61
N GLN A 205 0.93 -11.19 -12.19
CA GLN A 205 2.23 -11.31 -11.53
C GLN A 205 2.89 -9.94 -11.48
N VAL A 206 3.53 -9.66 -10.34
CA VAL A 206 4.37 -8.49 -10.15
C VAL A 206 5.84 -8.90 -10.25
N PHE A 207 6.60 -8.05 -10.93
CA PHE A 207 8.05 -8.11 -11.06
C PHE A 207 8.64 -6.82 -10.51
N LYS A 208 9.92 -6.85 -10.15
CA LYS A 208 10.67 -5.66 -9.78
C LYS A 208 11.87 -5.54 -10.70
N ALA A 209 12.24 -4.31 -11.02
CA ALA A 209 13.50 -3.98 -11.65
C ALA A 209 14.14 -2.84 -10.85
N LEU A 210 15.39 -3.03 -10.42
CA LEU A 210 16.10 -2.12 -9.54
C LEU A 210 17.10 -1.26 -10.32
N LEU A 211 17.32 -0.03 -9.86
CA LEU A 211 18.38 0.83 -10.40
C LEU A 211 19.77 0.36 -9.99
N GLU A 212 19.87 -0.22 -8.80
CA GLU A 212 21.10 -0.74 -8.22
C GLU A 212 20.95 -2.24 -7.98
N ASN A 213 21.98 -3.01 -8.30
CA ASN A 213 22.09 -4.44 -7.96
C ASN A 213 21.00 -5.38 -8.52
N ASP A 214 20.29 -5.01 -9.60
CA ASP A 214 19.18 -5.81 -10.14
C ASP A 214 19.59 -7.23 -10.58
N HIS A 215 20.83 -7.38 -11.05
CA HIS A 215 21.41 -8.66 -11.45
C HIS A 215 21.74 -9.59 -10.28
N LEU A 216 21.73 -9.11 -9.04
CA LEU A 216 22.05 -9.93 -7.87
C LEU A 216 20.86 -10.82 -7.48
N PRO A 217 21.10 -12.13 -7.21
CA PRO A 217 20.05 -13.00 -6.69
C PRO A 217 19.45 -12.48 -5.39
N LYS A 218 18.16 -12.76 -5.18
CA LYS A 218 17.44 -12.40 -3.96
C LYS A 218 18.18 -12.93 -2.72
N GLY A 219 18.60 -12.03 -1.83
CA GLY A 219 19.31 -12.33 -0.58
C GLY A 219 20.82 -12.06 -0.58
N VAL A 220 21.38 -11.59 -1.70
CA VAL A 220 22.82 -11.25 -1.83
C VAL A 220 23.07 -9.74 -1.82
N ALA A 221 22.08 -8.93 -2.24
CA ALA A 221 22.13 -7.47 -2.08
C ALA A 221 21.89 -7.12 -0.60
N ALA A 222 22.95 -6.70 0.09
CA ALA A 222 22.93 -6.16 1.45
C ALA A 222 22.76 -4.64 1.41
#